data_AF-A0A0R3R4C8-F1
#
_entry.id   AF-A0A0R3R4C8-F1
#
_cell.length_a   1.000
_cell.length_b   1.000
_cell.length_c   1.000
_cell.angle_alpha   90.00
_cell.angle_beta   90.00
_cell.angle_gamma   90.00
#
_symmetry.space_group_name_H-M   'P 1'
#
loop_
_entity.id
_entity.type
_entity.pdbx_description
1 polymer ?
#
loop_
_entity_poly.entity_id
_entity_poly.type
_entity_poly.pdbx_seq_one_letter_code
_entity_poly.pdbx_strand_id
1 'polypeptide(L)'
;MKVPNFFRERKQSRESALKVLDYATNGIEGRSNCAKFIDILGDLFSGLRTIFPLFMRTPAKQKRKDSTPDEHEEHVCSVLSSLLRSCGEEGRSRIFSKFSEHEYEKVDRAVELVLKYQQNSKLSDDEIEQLYLDKLDAGLYTLQRIILILADICSSAMPGCRNRAVKLFQMRTGNGKLSKHLVPVLEEYEINLGAEADEERRRTRQLIARVNSIDKN
;
A
#
# COMPACT_ATOMS: atom_id res chain seq x y z
N MET A 1 16.06 -27.98 -23.68
CA MET A 1 15.85 -27.55 -22.28
C MET A 1 14.92 -26.34 -22.28
N LYS A 2 13.68 -26.48 -21.79
CA LYS A 2 12.72 -25.37 -21.66
C LYS A 2 12.65 -24.98 -20.18
N VAL A 3 12.96 -23.73 -19.88
CA VAL A 3 12.81 -23.14 -18.53
C VAL A 3 11.31 -23.05 -18.22
N PRO A 4 10.79 -23.68 -17.14
CA PRO A 4 9.37 -23.59 -16.80
C PRO A 4 9.06 -22.21 -16.21
N ASN A 5 8.28 -21.42 -16.95
CA ASN A 5 7.70 -20.14 -16.51
C ASN A 5 6.67 -20.37 -15.39
N PHE A 6 7.08 -20.26 -14.12
CA PHE A 6 6.24 -20.48 -12.94
C PHE A 6 5.08 -19.47 -12.80
N PHE A 7 5.08 -18.36 -13.53
CA PHE A 7 4.04 -17.33 -13.44
C PHE A 7 2.80 -17.57 -14.33
N ARG A 8 2.75 -18.66 -15.12
CA ARG A 8 1.69 -18.86 -16.11
C ARG A 8 0.62 -19.92 -15.81
N GLU A 9 0.64 -20.62 -14.66
CA GLU A 9 -0.38 -21.63 -14.36
C GLU A 9 -1.05 -21.55 -12.96
N ARG A 10 -2.39 -21.38 -13.03
CA ARG A 10 -3.49 -21.80 -12.13
C ARG A 10 -3.47 -21.44 -10.63
N LYS A 11 -4.09 -20.28 -10.35
CA LYS A 11 -4.91 -19.82 -9.21
C LYS A 11 -4.50 -20.05 -7.74
N GLN A 12 -3.84 -21.14 -7.35
CA GLN A 12 -3.48 -21.45 -5.94
C GLN A 12 -2.01 -21.07 -5.66
N SER A 13 -1.11 -21.30 -6.64
CA SER A 13 0.30 -20.89 -6.57
C SER A 13 0.49 -19.37 -6.42
N ARG A 14 -0.46 -18.56 -6.91
CA ARG A 14 -0.38 -17.09 -6.90
C ARG A 14 -0.54 -16.49 -5.50
N GLU A 15 -1.41 -17.07 -4.67
CA GLU A 15 -1.66 -16.56 -3.32
C GLU A 15 -0.53 -16.97 -2.37
N SER A 16 -0.06 -18.21 -2.46
CA SER A 16 1.12 -18.65 -1.72
C SER A 16 2.37 -17.88 -2.13
N ALA A 17 2.55 -17.60 -3.43
CA ALA A 17 3.66 -16.75 -3.90
C ALA A 17 3.56 -15.30 -3.40
N LEU A 18 2.34 -14.76 -3.28
CA LEU A 18 2.12 -13.43 -2.73
C LEU A 18 2.45 -13.38 -1.24
N LYS A 19 2.05 -14.39 -0.46
CA LYS A 19 2.44 -14.52 0.96
C LYS A 19 3.95 -14.63 1.14
N VAL A 20 4.60 -15.45 0.30
CA VAL A 20 6.07 -15.59 0.32
C VAL A 20 6.75 -14.28 -0.07
N LEU A 21 6.23 -13.56 -1.06
CA LEU A 21 6.76 -12.27 -1.48
C LEU A 21 6.61 -11.21 -0.38
N ASP A 22 5.47 -11.17 0.29
CA ASP A 22 5.23 -10.30 1.44
C ASP A 22 6.26 -10.58 2.54
N TYR A 23 6.42 -11.84 2.94
CA TYR A 23 7.43 -12.21 3.92
C TYR A 23 8.87 -11.85 3.48
N ALA A 24 9.21 -12.10 2.21
CA ALA A 24 10.55 -11.86 1.67
C ALA A 24 10.89 -10.36 1.48
N THR A 25 9.89 -9.49 1.39
CA THR A 25 10.08 -8.03 1.19
C THR A 25 10.00 -7.24 2.50
N ASN A 26 9.51 -7.86 3.57
CA ASN A 26 9.51 -7.28 4.91
C ASN A 26 10.84 -7.53 5.64
N GLY A 27 11.23 -6.60 6.51
CA GLY A 27 12.45 -6.69 7.34
C GLY A 27 13.72 -6.11 6.71
N ILE A 28 14.82 -6.14 7.47
CA ILE A 28 16.12 -5.55 7.10
C ILE A 28 16.76 -6.31 5.92
N GLU A 29 16.64 -7.64 5.91
CA GLU A 29 17.09 -8.50 4.80
C GLU A 29 16.23 -8.31 3.54
N GLY A 30 15.01 -7.81 3.69
CA GLY A 30 14.08 -7.51 2.60
C GLY A 30 14.55 -6.40 1.66
N ARG A 31 15.47 -5.51 2.08
CA ARG A 31 15.96 -4.42 1.21
C ARG A 31 16.64 -4.92 -0.05
N SER A 32 17.52 -5.92 0.08
CA SER A 32 18.18 -6.53 -1.08
C SER A 32 17.15 -7.20 -2.00
N ASN A 33 16.13 -7.83 -1.41
CA ASN A 33 15.05 -8.48 -2.15
C ASN A 33 14.14 -7.48 -2.86
N CYS A 34 13.84 -6.32 -2.26
CA CYS A 34 13.06 -5.25 -2.88
C CYS A 34 13.79 -4.62 -4.07
N ALA A 35 15.09 -4.33 -3.93
CA ALA A 35 15.91 -3.86 -5.05
C ALA A 35 15.94 -4.90 -6.18
N LYS A 36 16.25 -6.16 -5.82
CA LYS A 36 16.19 -7.30 -6.75
C LYS A 36 14.82 -7.50 -7.36
N PHE A 37 13.71 -7.28 -6.66
CA PHE A 37 12.37 -7.44 -7.24
C PHE A 37 12.09 -6.41 -8.34
N ILE A 38 12.67 -5.21 -8.22
CA ILE A 38 12.63 -4.18 -9.26
C ILE A 38 13.63 -4.49 -10.39
N ASP A 39 14.80 -5.04 -10.06
CA ASP A 39 15.94 -5.17 -10.98
C ASP A 39 16.06 -6.54 -11.69
N ILE A 40 15.73 -7.66 -11.04
CA ILE A 40 15.86 -9.04 -11.55
C ILE A 40 15.02 -9.27 -12.82
N LEU A 41 14.05 -8.40 -13.08
CA LEU A 41 13.20 -8.49 -14.27
C LEU A 41 13.22 -7.18 -15.06
N GLY A 42 14.40 -6.75 -15.52
CA GLY A 42 14.60 -5.55 -16.35
C GLY A 42 13.52 -5.34 -17.43
N ASP A 43 13.31 -4.08 -17.83
CA ASP A 43 12.28 -3.43 -18.70
C ASP A 43 11.15 -4.25 -19.36
N LEU A 44 11.41 -5.47 -19.79
CA LEU A 44 10.47 -6.39 -20.41
C LEU A 44 9.52 -7.08 -19.41
N PHE A 45 9.90 -7.27 -18.14
CA PHE A 45 9.09 -8.00 -17.14
C PHE A 45 9.15 -7.46 -15.71
N SER A 46 9.24 -6.14 -15.50
CA SER A 46 9.36 -5.58 -14.13
C SER A 46 8.35 -6.21 -13.17
N GLY A 47 8.76 -6.58 -11.94
CA GLY A 47 7.86 -7.14 -10.92
C GLY A 47 6.61 -6.26 -10.70
N LEU A 48 6.73 -4.97 -11.03
CA LEU A 48 5.64 -3.99 -11.12
C LEU A 48 4.50 -4.42 -12.07
N ARG A 49 4.80 -5.04 -13.22
CA ARG A 49 3.80 -5.61 -14.15
C ARG A 49 3.01 -6.78 -13.55
N THR A 50 3.47 -7.36 -12.45
CA THR A 50 2.76 -8.43 -11.74
C THR A 50 1.94 -7.88 -10.58
N ILE A 51 2.52 -6.99 -9.75
CA ILE A 51 1.85 -6.48 -8.53
C ILE A 51 0.72 -5.49 -8.83
N PHE A 52 0.87 -4.59 -9.83
CA PHE A 52 -0.15 -3.58 -10.11
C PHE A 52 -1.47 -4.16 -10.67
N PRO A 53 -1.47 -5.20 -11.53
CA PRO A 53 -2.70 -5.90 -11.86
C PRO A 53 -3.40 -6.54 -10.66
N LEU A 54 -2.64 -7.03 -9.67
CA LEU A 54 -3.19 -7.60 -8.43
C LEU A 54 -3.74 -6.50 -7.51
N PHE A 55 -3.14 -5.31 -7.52
CA PHE A 55 -3.62 -4.13 -6.80
C PHE A 55 -4.94 -3.59 -7.40
N MET A 56 -5.04 -3.58 -8.73
CA MET A 56 -6.25 -3.13 -9.43
C MET A 56 -7.39 -4.15 -9.40
N ARG A 57 -7.08 -5.45 -9.30
CA ARG A 57 -8.08 -6.53 -9.36
C ARG A 57 -8.03 -7.40 -8.11
N THR A 58 -8.98 -7.19 -7.22
CA THR A 58 -9.22 -8.10 -6.10
C THR A 58 -9.98 -9.35 -6.61
N PRO A 59 -9.49 -10.57 -6.34
CA PRO A 59 -10.19 -11.79 -6.71
C PRO A 59 -11.52 -11.91 -5.94
N ALA A 60 -12.59 -12.33 -6.63
CA ALA A 60 -13.90 -12.49 -6.01
C ALA A 60 -13.91 -13.61 -4.95
N LYS A 61 -14.73 -13.45 -3.88
CA LYS A 61 -14.98 -14.51 -2.87
C LYS A 61 -15.46 -15.78 -3.57
N GLN A 62 -14.60 -16.80 -3.67
CA GLN A 62 -14.99 -18.14 -4.11
C GLN A 62 -15.08 -19.03 -2.88
N LYS A 63 -16.21 -19.74 -2.70
CA LYS A 63 -16.55 -20.59 -1.53
C LYS A 63 -15.55 -21.72 -1.18
N ARG A 64 -14.41 -21.84 -1.87
CA ARG A 64 -13.42 -22.94 -1.72
C ARG A 64 -11.97 -22.45 -1.82
N LYS A 65 -11.67 -21.24 -1.36
CA LYS A 65 -10.31 -20.69 -1.39
C LYS A 65 -9.85 -20.31 0.00
N ASP A 66 -8.59 -20.62 0.29
CA ASP A 66 -7.93 -20.41 1.58
C ASP A 66 -7.53 -18.94 1.84
N SER A 67 -7.91 -18.01 0.95
CA SER A 67 -7.67 -16.58 1.18
C SER A 67 -8.85 -15.70 0.78
N THR A 68 -9.08 -14.69 1.61
CA THR A 68 -10.16 -13.72 1.42
C THR A 68 -9.74 -12.56 0.49
N PRO A 69 -10.69 -11.83 -0.11
CA PRO A 69 -10.39 -10.60 -0.83
C PRO A 69 -9.62 -9.57 0.00
N ASP A 70 -9.92 -9.52 1.30
CA ASP A 70 -9.31 -8.55 2.22
C ASP A 70 -7.86 -8.95 2.54
N GLU A 71 -7.57 -10.25 2.74
CA GLU A 71 -6.19 -10.77 2.83
C GLU A 71 -5.38 -10.54 1.54
N HIS A 72 -6.00 -10.68 0.37
CA HIS A 72 -5.34 -10.38 -0.90
C HIS A 72 -4.96 -8.89 -0.97
N GLU A 73 -5.89 -8.00 -0.62
CA GLU A 73 -5.63 -6.55 -0.57
C GLU A 73 -4.52 -6.22 0.44
N GLU A 74 -4.54 -6.87 1.60
CA GLU A 74 -3.53 -6.74 2.65
C GLU A 74 -2.12 -7.05 2.12
N HIS A 75 -1.91 -8.26 1.59
CA HIS A 75 -0.60 -8.67 1.13
C HIS A 75 -0.10 -7.82 -0.03
N VAL A 76 -0.98 -7.42 -0.96
CA VAL A 76 -0.60 -6.54 -2.07
C VAL A 76 -0.17 -5.15 -1.57
N CYS A 77 -0.93 -4.57 -0.64
CA CYS A 77 -0.59 -3.26 -0.07
C CYS A 77 0.67 -3.32 0.80
N SER A 78 0.86 -4.42 1.54
CA SER A 78 2.06 -4.68 2.32
C SER A 78 3.30 -4.72 1.42
N VAL A 79 3.28 -5.52 0.35
CA VAL A 79 4.39 -5.59 -0.63
C VAL A 79 4.67 -4.21 -1.24
N LEU A 80 3.65 -3.49 -1.72
CA LEU A 80 3.84 -2.16 -2.32
C LEU A 80 4.42 -1.13 -1.34
N SER A 81 3.95 -1.14 -0.08
CA SER A 81 4.46 -0.28 0.98
C SER A 81 5.93 -0.59 1.29
N SER A 82 6.28 -1.88 1.35
CA SER A 82 7.65 -2.35 1.59
C SER A 82 8.61 -2.07 0.43
N LEU A 83 8.12 -2.10 -0.81
CA LEU A 83 8.88 -1.65 -1.98
C LEU A 83 9.16 -0.13 -1.89
N LEU A 84 8.15 0.69 -1.61
CA LEU A 84 8.35 2.15 -1.45
C LEU A 84 9.29 2.49 -0.28
N ARG A 85 9.27 1.68 0.78
CA ARG A 85 10.18 1.80 1.94
C ARG A 85 11.63 1.50 1.58
N SER A 86 11.83 0.38 0.90
CA SER A 86 13.12 -0.31 0.86
C SER A 86 13.87 -0.15 -0.46
N CYS A 87 13.19 0.30 -1.50
CA CYS A 87 13.82 0.55 -2.79
C CYS A 87 14.57 1.88 -2.80
N GLY A 88 15.70 1.91 -3.53
CA GLY A 88 16.44 3.14 -3.79
C GLY A 88 15.62 4.18 -4.56
N GLU A 89 16.17 5.37 -4.76
CA GLU A 89 15.50 6.46 -5.47
C GLU A 89 15.02 6.08 -6.87
N GLU A 90 15.83 5.36 -7.63
CA GLU A 90 15.47 4.89 -8.97
C GLU A 90 14.27 3.92 -8.94
N GLY A 91 14.27 2.96 -8.02
CA GLY A 91 13.17 2.03 -7.84
C GLY A 91 11.87 2.72 -7.43
N ARG A 92 11.95 3.71 -6.52
CA ARG A 92 10.80 4.54 -6.12
C ARG A 92 10.26 5.35 -7.29
N SER A 93 11.14 5.95 -8.10
CA SER A 93 10.76 6.68 -9.32
C SER A 93 9.96 5.80 -10.28
N ARG A 94 10.42 4.56 -10.53
CA ARG A 94 9.69 3.59 -11.37
C ARG A 94 8.30 3.24 -10.81
N ILE A 95 8.16 3.11 -9.48
CA ILE A 95 6.86 2.89 -8.83
C ILE A 95 5.96 4.13 -9.00
N PHE A 96 6.48 5.34 -8.81
CA PHE A 96 5.72 6.58 -8.99
C PHE A 96 5.24 6.76 -10.43
N SER A 97 6.04 6.38 -11.43
CA SER A 97 5.60 6.36 -12.82
C SER A 97 4.38 5.47 -13.02
N LYS A 98 4.31 4.30 -12.35
CA LYS A 98 3.12 3.43 -12.41
C LYS A 98 1.86 4.08 -11.89
N PHE A 99 1.94 4.92 -10.85
CA PHE A 99 0.78 5.67 -10.35
C PHE A 99 0.34 6.82 -11.27
N SER A 100 1.20 7.23 -12.21
CA SER A 100 0.89 8.27 -13.21
C SER A 100 0.31 7.71 -14.52
N GLU A 101 0.29 6.39 -14.71
CA GLU A 101 -0.28 5.73 -15.89
C GLU A 101 -1.81 5.81 -15.90
N HIS A 102 -2.40 5.77 -17.10
CA HIS A 102 -3.86 5.65 -17.32
C HIS A 102 -4.70 6.61 -16.46
N GLU A 103 -4.43 7.92 -16.59
CA GLU A 103 -5.17 8.97 -15.88
C GLU A 103 -5.20 8.80 -14.35
N TYR A 104 -4.11 8.27 -13.79
CA TYR A 104 -3.94 8.06 -12.36
C TYR A 104 -4.91 7.01 -11.75
N GLU A 105 -5.38 6.02 -12.53
CA GLU A 105 -6.36 5.01 -12.05
C GLU A 105 -5.90 4.26 -10.78
N LYS A 106 -4.58 4.17 -10.54
CA LYS A 106 -4.01 3.52 -9.35
C LYS A 106 -4.17 4.40 -8.11
N VAL A 107 -4.15 5.72 -8.28
CA VAL A 107 -4.50 6.68 -7.22
C VAL A 107 -5.98 6.53 -6.88
N ASP A 108 -6.83 6.36 -7.89
CA ASP A 108 -8.27 6.14 -7.67
C ASP A 108 -8.52 4.90 -6.83
N ARG A 109 -7.86 3.79 -7.20
CA ARG A 109 -7.94 2.54 -6.45
C ARG A 109 -7.40 2.67 -5.03
N ALA A 110 -6.29 3.38 -4.84
CA ALA A 110 -5.73 3.62 -3.50
C ALA A 110 -6.70 4.42 -2.61
N VAL A 111 -7.29 5.50 -3.13
CA VAL A 111 -8.28 6.30 -2.39
C VAL A 111 -9.54 5.49 -2.09
N GLU A 112 -10.03 4.69 -3.04
CA GLU A 112 -11.17 3.79 -2.83
C GLU A 112 -10.90 2.82 -1.66
N LEU A 113 -9.72 2.20 -1.63
CA LEU A 113 -9.32 1.29 -0.56
C LEU A 113 -9.20 2.02 0.78
N VAL A 114 -8.62 3.23 0.82
CA VAL A 114 -8.59 4.06 2.05
C VAL A 114 -10.00 4.26 2.60
N LEU A 115 -10.94 4.68 1.74
CA LEU A 115 -12.31 4.95 2.18
C LEU A 115 -13.03 3.67 2.65
N LYS A 116 -12.81 2.53 1.96
CA LYS A 116 -13.34 1.22 2.37
C LYS A 116 -12.89 0.84 3.78
N TYR A 117 -11.58 0.86 4.04
CA TYR A 117 -11.04 0.41 5.33
C TYR A 117 -11.22 1.44 6.45
N GLN A 118 -11.28 2.74 6.15
CA GLN A 118 -11.67 3.77 7.12
C GLN A 118 -13.12 3.61 7.58
N GLN A 119 -14.02 3.16 6.70
CA GLN A 119 -15.40 2.88 7.09
C GLN A 119 -15.46 1.64 7.99
N ASN A 120 -14.74 0.57 7.64
CA ASN A 120 -14.66 -0.65 8.45
C ASN A 120 -14.10 -0.37 9.85
N SER A 121 -13.05 0.45 9.96
CA SER A 121 -12.45 0.78 11.26
C SER A 121 -13.32 1.68 12.13
N LYS A 122 -14.18 2.52 11.53
CA LYS A 122 -15.13 3.35 12.29
C LYS A 122 -16.29 2.54 12.84
N LEU A 123 -16.77 1.57 12.08
CA LEU A 123 -17.83 0.66 12.54
C LEU A 123 -17.38 -0.18 13.74
N SER A 124 -16.09 -0.55 13.83
CA SER A 124 -15.55 -1.21 15.03
C SER A 124 -15.42 -0.28 16.23
N ASP A 125 -15.11 1.01 16.02
CA ASP A 125 -15.00 1.99 17.12
C ASP A 125 -16.36 2.28 17.78
N ASP A 126 -17.47 2.15 17.05
CA ASP A 126 -18.82 2.41 17.56
C ASP A 126 -19.39 1.25 18.41
N GLU A 127 -18.84 0.04 18.32
CA GLU A 127 -19.46 -1.16 18.92
C GLU A 127 -18.92 -1.53 20.32
N ILE A 128 -17.63 -1.38 20.67
CA ILE A 128 -17.11 -1.73 22.01
C ILE A 128 -15.85 -0.90 22.35
N GLU A 129 -15.52 -0.76 23.64
CA GLU A 129 -14.17 -0.48 24.16
C GLU A 129 -13.17 -1.57 23.68
N GLN A 130 -12.79 -1.52 22.41
CA GLN A 130 -12.01 -2.56 21.74
C GLN A 130 -10.50 -2.28 21.76
N LEU A 131 -9.76 -3.31 22.18
CA LEU A 131 -8.31 -3.37 22.09
C LEU A 131 -7.87 -3.23 20.62
N TYR A 132 -6.69 -2.65 20.41
CA TYR A 132 -6.02 -2.51 19.10
C TYR A 132 -6.03 -3.78 18.22
N LEU A 133 -6.12 -4.97 18.84
CA LEU A 133 -6.24 -6.25 18.16
C LEU A 133 -7.53 -6.37 17.32
N ASP A 134 -8.67 -5.90 17.82
CA ASP A 134 -9.93 -5.96 17.08
C ASP A 134 -9.92 -4.99 15.87
N LYS A 135 -9.19 -3.87 15.99
CA LYS A 135 -8.94 -2.96 14.86
C LYS A 135 -8.09 -3.62 13.77
N LEU A 136 -7.10 -4.43 14.16
CA LEU A 136 -6.31 -5.20 13.21
C LEU A 136 -7.19 -6.19 12.45
N ASP A 137 -8.09 -6.89 13.14
CA ASP A 137 -9.07 -7.79 12.54
C ASP A 137 -10.07 -7.05 11.61
N ALA A 138 -10.34 -5.77 11.88
CA ALA A 138 -11.14 -4.89 11.01
C ALA A 138 -10.36 -4.33 9.79
N GLY A 139 -9.08 -4.68 9.63
CA GLY A 139 -8.25 -4.28 8.49
C GLY A 139 -7.43 -2.99 8.71
N LEU A 140 -7.20 -2.58 9.97
CA LEU A 140 -6.33 -1.43 10.29
C LEU A 140 -4.93 -1.59 9.69
N TYR A 141 -4.36 -2.79 9.70
CA TYR A 141 -3.05 -3.03 9.10
C TYR A 141 -3.04 -2.67 7.61
N THR A 142 -4.03 -3.17 6.84
CA THR A 142 -4.20 -2.84 5.43
C THR A 142 -4.39 -1.33 5.22
N LEU A 143 -5.21 -0.68 6.04
CA LEU A 143 -5.39 0.77 6.01
C LEU A 143 -4.04 1.50 6.18
N GLN A 144 -3.27 1.16 7.22
CA GLN A 144 -1.95 1.76 7.46
C GLN A 144 -1.00 1.58 6.27
N ARG A 145 -0.95 0.40 5.63
CA ARG A 145 -0.13 0.17 4.43
C ARG A 145 -0.54 1.07 3.26
N ILE A 146 -1.84 1.20 3.00
CA ILE A 146 -2.35 2.05 1.90
C ILE A 146 -2.08 3.53 2.19
N ILE A 147 -2.27 3.97 3.42
CA ILE A 147 -2.02 5.35 3.84
C ILE A 147 -0.53 5.72 3.64
N LEU A 148 0.39 4.82 4.00
CA LEU A 148 1.82 5.01 3.74
C LEU A 148 2.11 5.15 2.23
N ILE A 149 1.54 4.26 1.41
CA ILE A 149 1.66 4.33 -0.06
C ILE A 149 1.16 5.68 -0.58
N LEU A 150 -0.03 6.12 -0.15
CA LEU A 150 -0.64 7.35 -0.63
C LEU A 150 0.11 8.59 -0.14
N ALA A 151 0.67 8.55 1.08
CA ALA A 151 1.51 9.61 1.62
C ALA A 151 2.82 9.75 0.82
N ASP A 152 3.50 8.65 0.49
CA ASP A 152 4.68 8.65 -0.37
C ASP A 152 4.36 9.24 -1.76
N ILE A 153 3.27 8.78 -2.40
CA ILE A 153 2.88 9.25 -3.74
C ILE A 153 2.52 10.74 -3.71
N CYS A 154 1.68 11.18 -2.78
CA CYS A 154 1.25 12.59 -2.73
C CYS A 154 2.41 13.53 -2.36
N SER A 155 3.42 13.04 -1.64
CA SER A 155 4.57 13.83 -1.20
C SER A 155 5.73 13.85 -2.19
N SER A 156 5.91 12.82 -3.01
CA SER A 156 7.13 12.62 -3.79
C SER A 156 6.91 12.24 -5.25
N ALA A 157 5.70 11.84 -5.65
CA ALA A 157 5.39 11.63 -7.07
C ALA A 157 5.01 12.94 -7.78
N MET A 158 4.64 12.83 -9.05
CA MET A 158 4.21 13.97 -9.86
C MET A 158 3.00 14.68 -9.22
N PRO A 159 2.90 16.03 -9.29
CA PRO A 159 1.79 16.78 -8.70
C PRO A 159 0.40 16.33 -9.16
N GLY A 160 0.30 15.75 -10.37
CA GLY A 160 -0.94 15.18 -10.89
C GLY A 160 -1.51 14.05 -10.01
N CYS A 161 -0.67 13.21 -9.42
CA CYS A 161 -1.12 12.15 -8.50
C CYS A 161 -1.77 12.76 -7.25
N ARG A 162 -1.11 13.77 -6.66
CA ARG A 162 -1.62 14.51 -5.50
C ARG A 162 -2.94 15.20 -5.81
N ASN A 163 -3.01 15.92 -6.94
CA ASN A 163 -4.22 16.63 -7.35
C ASN A 163 -5.39 15.67 -7.58
N ARG A 164 -5.12 14.46 -8.12
CA ARG A 164 -6.13 13.41 -8.27
C ARG A 164 -6.64 12.93 -6.92
N ALA A 165 -5.74 12.63 -5.97
CA ALA A 165 -6.13 12.18 -4.63
C ALA A 165 -6.98 13.23 -3.91
N VAL A 166 -6.54 14.51 -3.89
CA VAL A 166 -7.29 15.64 -3.31
C VAL A 166 -8.68 15.75 -3.92
N LYS A 167 -8.78 15.70 -5.26
CA LYS A 167 -10.07 15.78 -5.96
C LYS A 167 -11.01 14.64 -5.58
N LEU A 168 -10.50 13.41 -5.50
CA LEU A 168 -11.31 12.25 -5.12
C LEU A 168 -11.79 12.32 -3.67
N PHE A 169 -10.91 12.67 -2.73
CA PHE A 169 -11.32 12.88 -1.34
C PHE A 169 -12.37 13.99 -1.22
N GLN A 170 -12.20 15.10 -1.93
CA GLN A 170 -13.19 16.18 -1.98
C GLN A 170 -14.54 15.67 -2.51
N MET A 171 -14.54 14.91 -3.60
CA MET A 171 -15.78 14.39 -4.21
C MET A 171 -16.48 13.35 -3.33
N ARG A 172 -15.74 12.50 -2.61
CA ARG A 172 -16.29 11.37 -1.85
C ARG A 172 -16.62 11.70 -0.40
N THR A 173 -15.91 12.65 0.20
CA THR A 173 -16.01 12.98 1.64
C THR A 173 -16.40 14.43 1.92
N GLY A 174 -16.44 15.29 0.88
CA GLY A 174 -16.63 16.72 1.04
C GLY A 174 -15.39 17.47 1.53
N ASN A 175 -14.27 16.79 1.78
CA ASN A 175 -13.03 17.38 2.28
C ASN A 175 -11.80 16.87 1.50
N GLY A 176 -11.17 17.73 0.72
CA GLY A 176 -9.98 17.41 -0.07
C GLY A 176 -8.66 17.47 0.68
N LYS A 177 -8.63 17.94 1.94
CA LYS A 177 -7.38 18.08 2.72
C LYS A 177 -6.78 16.70 3.02
N LEU A 178 -5.59 16.42 2.50
CA LEU A 178 -4.96 15.11 2.67
C LEU A 178 -4.58 14.85 4.13
N SER A 179 -4.19 15.88 4.87
CA SER A 179 -3.87 15.77 6.30
C SER A 179 -5.03 15.19 7.10
N LYS A 180 -6.28 15.52 6.75
CA LYS A 180 -7.47 15.01 7.47
C LYS A 180 -7.70 13.52 7.27
N HIS A 181 -7.24 12.96 6.15
CA HIS A 181 -7.42 11.54 5.83
C HIS A 181 -6.21 10.69 6.21
N LEU A 182 -5.00 11.24 6.09
CA LEU A 182 -3.76 10.45 6.22
C LEU A 182 -3.10 10.59 7.59
N VAL A 183 -3.04 11.81 8.15
CA VAL A 183 -2.23 12.08 9.35
C VAL A 183 -2.72 11.32 10.57
N PRO A 184 -4.04 11.23 10.89
CA PRO A 184 -4.49 10.48 12.07
C PRO A 184 -4.03 9.02 12.08
N VAL A 185 -4.09 8.35 10.92
CA VAL A 185 -3.66 6.94 10.80
C VAL A 185 -2.14 6.82 10.86
N LEU A 186 -1.40 7.79 10.30
CA LEU A 186 0.07 7.80 10.37
C LEU A 186 0.57 8.04 11.80
N GLU A 187 -0.10 8.91 12.56
CA GLU A 187 0.22 9.17 13.97
C GLU A 187 -0.08 7.94 14.83
N GLU A 188 -1.25 7.31 14.66
CA GLU A 188 -1.58 6.06 15.33
C GLU A 188 -0.57 4.96 14.99
N TYR A 189 -0.18 4.84 13.71
CA TYR A 189 0.85 3.90 13.28
C TYR A 189 2.18 4.19 13.97
N GLU A 190 2.62 5.44 14.02
CA GLU A 190 3.88 5.85 14.64
C GLU A 190 3.95 5.53 16.13
N ILE A 191 2.85 5.78 16.86
CA ILE A 191 2.74 5.52 18.31
C ILE A 191 2.82 4.01 18.60
N ASN A 192 2.25 3.18 17.72
CA ASN A 192 2.22 1.73 17.88
C ASN A 192 3.47 1.01 17.35
N LEU A 193 4.46 1.75 16.81
CA LEU A 193 5.74 1.16 16.42
C LEU A 193 6.56 0.75 17.65
N GLY A 194 7.09 -0.49 17.62
CA GLY A 194 7.97 -1.01 18.68
C GLY A 194 9.23 -0.18 18.90
N ALA A 195 9.90 -0.37 20.04
CA ALA A 195 11.09 0.38 20.43
C ALA A 195 12.20 0.34 19.37
N GLU A 196 12.42 -0.83 18.76
CA GLU A 196 13.47 -1.09 17.76
C GLU A 196 13.20 -0.50 16.36
N ALA A 197 12.05 0.15 16.13
CA ALA A 197 11.61 0.60 14.81
C ALA A 197 11.97 2.07 14.49
N ASP A 198 13.12 2.55 14.95
CA ASP A 198 13.50 3.98 14.87
C ASP A 198 13.55 4.55 13.44
N GLU A 199 14.03 3.76 12.47
CA GLU A 199 14.10 4.20 11.08
C GLU A 199 12.70 4.37 10.47
N GLU A 200 11.77 3.46 10.82
CA GLU A 200 10.39 3.55 10.37
C GLU A 200 9.68 4.72 11.04
N ARG A 201 9.90 4.92 12.34
CA ARG A 201 9.38 6.08 13.09
C ARG A 201 9.84 7.39 12.45
N ARG A 202 11.14 7.51 12.12
CA ARG A 202 11.69 8.69 11.43
C ARG A 202 11.05 8.90 10.07
N ARG A 203 10.88 7.85 9.26
CA ARG A 203 10.23 7.93 7.94
C ARG A 203 8.78 8.39 8.06
N THR A 204 8.00 7.81 8.96
CA THR A 204 6.59 8.17 9.19
C THR A 204 6.46 9.63 9.59
N ARG A 205 7.30 10.13 10.51
CA ARG A 205 7.33 11.55 10.89
C ARG A 205 7.64 12.48 9.71
N GLN A 206 8.57 12.10 8.84
CA GLN A 206 8.88 12.87 7.63
C GLN A 206 7.69 12.91 6.67
N LEU A 207 6.97 11.80 6.51
CA LEU A 207 5.75 11.75 5.69
C LEU A 207 4.63 12.63 6.28
N ILE A 208 4.40 12.57 7.60
CA ILE A 208 3.43 13.43 8.29
C ILE A 208 3.76 14.92 8.04
N ALA A 209 5.02 15.31 8.20
CA ALA A 209 5.46 16.68 7.97
C ALA A 209 5.21 17.13 6.51
N ARG A 210 5.51 16.26 5.53
CA ARG A 210 5.29 16.54 4.11
C ARG A 210 3.80 16.66 3.78
N VAL A 211 2.97 15.74 4.25
CA VAL A 211 1.51 15.78 4.04
C VAL A 211 0.91 17.06 4.65
N ASN A 212 1.33 17.43 5.86
CA ASN A 212 0.89 18.68 6.49
C ASN A 212 1.34 19.93 5.73
N SER A 213 2.50 19.89 5.05
CA SER A 213 2.97 21.00 4.23
C SER A 213 2.17 21.16 2.93
N ILE A 214 1.64 20.06 2.39
CA ILE A 214 0.83 20.08 1.16
C ILE A 214 -0.45 20.90 1.35
N ASP A 215 -1.14 20.72 2.47
CA ASP A 215 -2.43 21.42 2.71
C ASP A 215 -2.25 22.89 3.14
N LYS A 216 -1.02 23.32 3.41
CA LYS A 216 -0.68 24.71 3.77
C LYS A 216 -0.31 25.58 2.56
N ASN A 217 0.02 24.95 1.43
CA ASN A 217 0.43 25.60 0.18
C ASN A 217 -0.72 25.58 -0.84
#